data_AF-A0A0R2LMH7-F1
#
_entry.id   AF-A0A0R2LMH7-F1
#
_cell.length_a   1.000
_cell.length_b   1.000
_cell.length_c   1.000
_cell.angle_alpha   90.00
_cell.angle_beta   90.00
_cell.angle_gamma   90.00
#
_symmetry.space_group_name_H-M   'P 1'
#
loop_
_entity.id
_entity.type
_entity.pdbx_description
1 polymer ?
#
loop_
_entity_poly.entity_id
_entity_poly.type
_entity_poly.pdbx_seq_one_letter_code
_entity_poly.pdbx_strand_id
1 'polypeptide(L)'
;MDIQTFIDKRKDLGLSQKELSNGICTQATLSKFENNGKIPSLKILIQLCNRLSLSLDSIIGVSDTKSQEVVKEMNEAEFNLIIQEYQDSWKIMKAINTDDLAQDKDALMQYYYLKGYLNVLDDGDLFDAVFDFNRILSDLDVHGETIFTFLSFVGMGMVYAKQGDDKKSEYYFSKVFSNIYTMSIDDVSKIWRYINIIFYCAIYYSERNDLETANTLLSYGVKICAQNHVTYYIARIYAQLAMNESRVNGNNKKVRGFMNKALVFSEFNQNKKEIELIKRWVASNKL
;
A
#
# COMPACT_ATOMS: atom_id res chain seq x y z
N MET A 1 -17.32 -12.98 16.36
CA MET A 1 -17.37 -12.35 17.69
C MET A 1 -17.37 -13.43 18.74
N ASP A 2 -16.25 -13.57 19.44
CA ASP A 2 -16.02 -14.55 20.51
C ASP A 2 -16.48 -13.98 21.86
N ILE A 3 -17.77 -14.16 22.14
CA ILE A 3 -18.40 -13.76 23.41
C ILE A 3 -17.91 -14.65 24.55
N GLN A 4 -17.48 -15.88 24.26
CA GLN A 4 -17.00 -16.82 25.26
C GLN A 4 -15.68 -16.33 25.87
N THR A 5 -14.72 -15.91 25.05
CA THR A 5 -13.47 -15.29 25.50
C THR A 5 -13.72 -14.04 26.36
N PHE A 6 -14.71 -13.22 26.03
CA PHE A 6 -15.11 -12.07 26.85
C PHE A 6 -15.60 -12.51 28.24
N ILE A 7 -16.47 -13.53 28.31
CA ILE A 7 -17.04 -14.05 29.56
C ILE A 7 -15.93 -14.67 30.43
N ASP A 8 -15.04 -15.44 29.82
CA ASP A 8 -13.97 -16.14 30.54
C ASP A 8 -12.98 -15.14 31.13
N LYS A 9 -12.59 -14.10 30.37
CA LYS A 9 -11.73 -13.03 30.91
C LYS A 9 -12.36 -12.29 32.09
N ARG A 10 -13.68 -12.03 32.04
CA ARG A 10 -14.39 -11.40 33.18
C ARG A 10 -14.31 -12.30 34.42
N LYS A 11 -14.53 -13.60 34.26
CA LYS A 11 -14.47 -14.58 35.34
C LYS A 11 -13.06 -14.72 35.91
N ASP A 12 -12.03 -14.72 35.06
CA ASP A 12 -10.62 -14.77 35.46
C ASP A 12 -10.21 -13.56 36.30
N LEU A 13 -10.77 -12.38 35.98
CA LEU A 13 -10.58 -11.16 36.78
C LEU A 13 -11.47 -11.11 38.04
N GLY A 14 -12.30 -12.13 38.29
CA GLY A 14 -13.18 -12.22 39.45
C GLY A 14 -14.32 -11.18 39.46
N LEU A 15 -14.61 -10.53 38.33
CA LEU A 15 -15.58 -9.44 38.25
C LEU A 15 -17.01 -9.97 38.11
N SER A 16 -17.93 -9.48 38.93
CA SER A 16 -19.36 -9.66 38.68
C SER A 16 -19.83 -8.80 37.49
N GLN A 17 -20.95 -9.17 36.87
CA GLN A 17 -21.56 -8.36 35.80
C GLN A 17 -21.87 -6.93 36.30
N LYS A 18 -22.29 -6.80 37.56
CA LYS A 18 -22.58 -5.49 38.17
C LYS A 18 -21.32 -4.62 38.23
N GLU A 19 -20.20 -5.18 38.67
CA GLU A 19 -18.91 -4.47 38.73
C GLU A 19 -18.37 -4.10 37.35
N LEU A 20 -18.41 -5.04 36.40
CA LEU A 20 -17.94 -4.77 35.03
C LEU A 20 -18.78 -3.66 34.36
N SER A 21 -20.10 -3.71 34.52
CA SER A 21 -21.03 -2.74 33.92
C SER A 21 -21.00 -1.33 34.55
N ASN A 22 -20.44 -1.19 35.77
CA ASN A 22 -20.52 0.03 36.56
C ASN A 22 -19.94 1.26 35.83
N GLY A 23 -20.72 2.32 35.67
CA GLY A 23 -20.29 3.53 34.95
C GLY A 23 -20.12 3.37 33.43
N ILE A 24 -20.52 2.22 32.85
CA ILE A 24 -20.49 1.96 31.39
C ILE A 24 -21.90 1.72 30.85
N CYS A 25 -22.63 0.76 31.42
CA CYS A 25 -23.97 0.37 30.98
C CYS A 25 -24.77 -0.26 32.13
N THR A 26 -26.01 -0.67 31.88
CA THR A 26 -26.79 -1.39 32.89
C THR A 26 -26.36 -2.86 32.97
N GLN A 27 -26.45 -3.48 34.15
CA GLN A 27 -26.21 -4.92 34.29
C GLN A 27 -27.07 -5.75 33.33
N ALA A 28 -28.32 -5.32 33.07
CA ALA A 28 -29.21 -5.97 32.11
C ALA A 28 -28.70 -5.91 30.67
N THR A 29 -28.03 -4.81 30.28
CA THR A 29 -27.38 -4.69 28.97
C THR A 29 -26.24 -5.68 28.83
N LEU A 30 -25.37 -5.77 29.84
CA LEU A 30 -24.26 -6.72 29.86
C LEU A 30 -24.75 -8.18 29.87
N SER A 31 -25.77 -8.50 30.67
CA SER A 31 -26.36 -9.85 30.72
C SER A 31 -26.95 -10.29 29.38
N LYS A 32 -27.61 -9.39 28.64
CA LYS A 32 -28.12 -9.67 27.29
C LYS A 32 -27.01 -9.87 26.26
N PHE A 33 -25.88 -9.19 26.43
CA PHE A 33 -24.70 -9.42 25.60
C PHE A 33 -24.09 -10.80 25.88
N GLU A 34 -23.81 -11.12 27.15
CA GLU A 34 -23.18 -12.39 27.54
C GLU A 34 -24.07 -13.62 27.25
N ASN A 35 -25.38 -13.56 27.54
CA ASN A 35 -26.24 -14.74 27.45
C ASN A 35 -26.97 -14.89 26.10
N ASN A 36 -27.30 -13.78 25.43
CA ASN A 36 -28.18 -13.80 24.26
C ASN A 36 -27.50 -13.22 23.00
N GLY A 37 -26.21 -12.89 23.07
CA GLY A 37 -25.46 -12.32 21.95
C GLY A 37 -25.94 -10.95 21.48
N LYS A 38 -26.73 -10.23 22.28
CA LYS A 38 -27.25 -8.91 21.89
C LYS A 38 -26.14 -7.87 22.00
N ILE A 39 -25.57 -7.52 20.86
CA ILE A 39 -24.44 -6.59 20.74
C ILE A 39 -24.86 -5.19 21.23
N PRO A 40 -24.20 -4.62 22.26
CA PRO A 40 -24.44 -3.25 22.69
C PRO A 40 -23.84 -2.25 21.69
N SER A 41 -24.00 -0.95 21.92
CA SER A 41 -23.33 0.03 21.05
C SER A 41 -21.81 -0.14 21.09
N LEU A 42 -21.13 0.16 19.98
CA LEU A 42 -19.67 0.07 19.85
C LEU A 42 -18.94 0.80 21.00
N LYS A 43 -19.44 1.97 21.39
CA LYS A 43 -18.92 2.73 22.54
C LYS A 43 -18.96 1.94 23.85
N ILE A 44 -20.08 1.26 24.14
CA ILE A 44 -20.22 0.43 25.35
C ILE A 44 -19.28 -0.77 25.24
N LEU A 45 -19.22 -1.41 24.07
CA LEU A 45 -18.37 -2.58 23.85
C LEU A 45 -16.90 -2.25 24.09
N ILE A 46 -16.36 -1.18 23.50
CA ILE A 46 -14.97 -0.72 23.72
C ILE A 46 -14.69 -0.46 25.20
N GLN A 47 -15.59 0.22 25.90
CA GLN A 47 -15.40 0.52 27.33
C GLN A 47 -15.36 -0.75 28.18
N LEU A 48 -16.18 -1.75 27.87
CA LEU A 48 -16.16 -3.05 28.54
C LEU A 48 -14.86 -3.82 28.22
N CYS A 49 -14.42 -3.83 26.95
CA CYS A 49 -13.17 -4.47 26.52
C CYS A 49 -11.97 -3.88 27.26
N ASN A 50 -11.87 -2.54 27.31
CA ASN A 50 -10.81 -1.83 28.00
C ASN A 50 -10.75 -2.19 29.50
N ARG A 51 -11.90 -2.34 30.17
CA ARG A 51 -11.94 -2.73 31.58
C ARG A 51 -11.46 -4.16 31.82
N LEU A 52 -11.65 -5.05 30.85
CA LEU A 52 -11.14 -6.41 30.88
C LEU A 52 -9.69 -6.53 30.38
N SER A 53 -9.07 -5.42 29.98
CA SER A 53 -7.77 -5.41 29.28
C SER A 53 -7.79 -6.33 28.05
N LEU A 54 -8.91 -6.32 27.31
CA LEU A 54 -9.08 -7.00 26.02
C LEU A 54 -9.07 -5.96 24.90
N SER A 55 -8.49 -6.31 23.75
CA SER A 55 -8.71 -5.53 22.54
C SER A 55 -10.10 -5.82 22.01
N LEU A 56 -10.71 -4.83 21.36
CA LEU A 56 -11.98 -5.05 20.67
C LEU A 56 -11.81 -6.14 19.59
N ASP A 57 -10.65 -6.16 18.94
CA ASP A 57 -10.27 -7.09 17.88
C ASP A 57 -10.33 -8.56 18.36
N SER A 58 -9.81 -8.85 19.56
CA SER A 58 -9.84 -10.21 20.12
C SER A 58 -11.26 -10.72 20.40
N ILE A 59 -12.22 -9.81 20.65
CA ILE A 59 -13.63 -10.16 20.91
C ILE A 59 -14.43 -10.22 19.61
N ILE A 60 -14.10 -9.41 18.61
CA ILE A 60 -14.79 -9.45 17.30
C ILE A 60 -14.45 -10.75 16.55
N GLY A 61 -13.39 -11.46 16.94
CA GLY A 61 -12.90 -12.66 16.28
C GLY A 61 -11.82 -12.34 15.25
N VAL A 62 -11.15 -11.20 15.40
CA VAL A 62 -9.84 -10.95 14.80
C VAL A 62 -8.84 -11.71 15.69
N SER A 63 -8.89 -13.03 15.66
CA SER A 63 -7.75 -13.82 16.13
C SER A 63 -6.57 -13.42 15.26
N ASP A 64 -5.39 -13.22 15.86
CA ASP A 64 -4.11 -13.17 15.13
C ASP A 64 -4.02 -14.41 14.24
N THR A 65 -4.52 -14.32 13.02
CA THR A 65 -4.46 -15.42 12.07
C THR A 65 -3.07 -15.41 11.46
N LYS A 66 -2.60 -16.59 11.05
CA LYS A 66 -1.34 -16.68 10.31
C LYS A 66 -1.32 -15.74 9.10
N SER A 67 -2.47 -15.54 8.43
CA SER A 67 -2.64 -14.55 7.37
C SER A 67 -2.31 -13.12 7.81
N GLN A 68 -2.75 -12.68 8.99
CA GLN A 68 -2.48 -11.32 9.47
C GLN A 68 -1.01 -11.06 9.76
N GLU A 69 -0.30 -12.06 10.31
CA GLU A 69 1.16 -11.98 10.48
C GLU A 69 1.84 -11.82 9.11
N VAL A 70 1.46 -12.64 8.14
CA VAL A 70 1.99 -12.58 6.77
C VAL A 70 1.65 -11.24 6.09
N VAL A 71 0.46 -10.70 6.28
CA VAL A 71 0.07 -9.37 5.76
C VAL A 71 0.95 -8.27 6.37
N LYS A 72 1.28 -8.35 7.66
CA LYS A 72 2.19 -7.39 8.30
C LYS A 72 3.59 -7.45 7.69
N GLU A 73 4.10 -8.66 7.44
CA GLU A 73 5.37 -8.85 6.72
C GLU A 73 5.29 -8.30 5.28
N MET A 74 4.20 -8.56 4.55
CA MET A 74 3.99 -8.01 3.21
C MET A 74 3.89 -6.48 3.20
N ASN A 75 3.35 -5.85 4.24
CA ASN A 75 3.35 -4.38 4.36
C ASN A 75 4.77 -3.83 4.51
N GLU A 76 5.66 -4.55 5.20
CA GLU A 76 7.08 -4.20 5.26
C GLU A 76 7.76 -4.41 3.89
N ALA A 77 7.47 -5.51 3.19
CA ALA A 77 7.96 -5.74 1.84
C ALA A 77 7.48 -4.66 0.85
N GLU A 78 6.21 -4.23 0.97
CA GLU A 78 5.63 -3.14 0.20
C GLU A 78 6.33 -1.82 0.51
N PHE A 79 6.61 -1.53 1.78
CA PHE A 79 7.38 -0.35 2.16
C PHE A 79 8.79 -0.36 1.54
N ASN A 80 9.49 -1.49 1.64
CA ASN A 80 10.81 -1.68 1.04
C ASN A 80 10.79 -1.49 -0.48
N LEU A 81 9.71 -1.92 -1.17
CA LEU A 81 9.50 -1.67 -2.59
C LEU A 81 9.42 -0.16 -2.91
N ILE A 82 8.74 0.62 -2.06
CA ILE A 82 8.60 2.08 -2.22
C ILE A 82 9.96 2.78 -2.12
N ILE A 83 10.75 2.41 -1.11
CA ILE A 83 12.07 2.99 -0.86
C ILE A 83 13.18 2.37 -1.73
N GLN A 84 12.82 1.43 -2.61
CA GLN A 84 13.70 0.74 -3.56
C GLN A 84 14.67 -0.28 -2.93
N GLU A 85 14.41 -0.73 -1.71
CA GLU A 85 15.18 -1.79 -1.03
C GLU A 85 14.67 -3.19 -1.44
N TYR A 86 14.72 -3.48 -2.75
CA TYR A 86 14.12 -4.68 -3.35
C TYR A 86 14.67 -5.99 -2.78
N GLN A 87 15.95 -6.02 -2.40
CA GLN A 87 16.57 -7.22 -1.82
C GLN A 87 15.96 -7.60 -0.47
N ASP A 88 15.57 -6.62 0.34
CA ASP A 88 14.90 -6.86 1.61
C ASP A 88 13.44 -7.26 1.41
N SER A 89 12.74 -6.65 0.43
CA SER A 89 11.43 -7.15 -0.01
C SER A 89 11.50 -8.61 -0.45
N TRP A 90 12.48 -8.99 -1.26
CA TRP A 90 12.63 -10.38 -1.72
C TRP A 90 12.90 -11.38 -0.58
N LYS A 91 13.66 -10.99 0.45
CA LYS A 91 13.88 -11.85 1.64
C LYS A 91 12.55 -12.17 2.33
N ILE A 92 11.72 -11.15 2.53
CA ILE A 92 10.39 -11.30 3.12
C ILE A 92 9.53 -12.20 2.21
N MET A 93 9.40 -11.85 0.93
CA MET A 93 8.53 -12.57 -0.01
C MET A 93 8.90 -14.06 -0.17
N LYS A 94 10.19 -14.40 -0.09
CA LYS A 94 10.67 -15.80 -0.17
C LYS A 94 10.40 -16.63 1.08
N ALA A 95 10.17 -15.98 2.23
CA ALA A 95 9.87 -16.65 3.48
C ALA A 95 8.38 -16.95 3.67
N ILE A 96 7.51 -16.30 2.88
CA ILE A 96 6.07 -16.46 2.96
C ILE A 96 5.64 -17.82 2.40
N ASN A 97 4.87 -18.57 3.19
CA ASN A 97 4.12 -19.72 2.71
C ASN A 97 2.75 -19.27 2.21
N THR A 98 2.46 -19.43 0.92
CA THR A 98 1.18 -19.00 0.33
C THR A 98 -0.04 -19.75 0.87
N ASP A 99 0.14 -20.94 1.45
CA ASP A 99 -0.96 -21.69 2.07
C ASP A 99 -1.54 -20.96 3.28
N ASP A 100 -0.72 -20.14 3.96
CA ASP A 100 -1.15 -19.32 5.09
C ASP A 100 -2.11 -18.19 4.66
N LEU A 101 -2.17 -17.91 3.35
CA LEU A 101 -3.03 -16.90 2.72
C LEU A 101 -4.24 -17.50 1.99
N ALA A 102 -4.39 -18.84 1.94
CA ALA A 102 -5.34 -19.50 1.04
C ALA A 102 -6.81 -19.07 1.22
N GLN A 103 -7.19 -18.67 2.44
CA GLN A 103 -8.54 -18.20 2.77
C GLN A 103 -8.69 -16.67 2.73
N ASP A 104 -7.59 -15.95 2.56
CA ASP A 104 -7.53 -14.49 2.54
C ASP A 104 -7.19 -14.00 1.12
N LYS A 105 -8.26 -13.75 0.37
CA LYS A 105 -8.18 -13.37 -1.03
C LYS A 105 -7.44 -12.05 -1.24
N ASP A 106 -7.64 -11.08 -0.34
CA ASP A 106 -6.99 -9.78 -0.41
C ASP A 106 -5.48 -9.90 -0.13
N ALA A 107 -5.10 -10.73 0.86
CA ALA A 107 -3.71 -11.04 1.13
C ALA A 107 -3.03 -11.78 -0.04
N LEU A 108 -3.72 -12.74 -0.67
CA LEU A 108 -3.21 -13.38 -1.89
C LEU A 108 -2.98 -12.38 -3.03
N MET A 109 -3.92 -11.45 -3.26
CA MET A 109 -3.73 -10.41 -4.26
C MET A 109 -2.55 -9.51 -3.93
N GLN A 110 -2.37 -9.11 -2.67
CA GLN A 110 -1.20 -8.37 -2.22
C GLN A 110 0.10 -9.13 -2.50
N TYR A 111 0.14 -10.42 -2.20
CA TYR A 111 1.30 -11.28 -2.43
C TYR A 111 1.70 -11.29 -3.92
N TYR A 112 0.76 -11.60 -4.82
CA TYR A 112 1.04 -11.66 -6.25
C TYR A 112 1.40 -10.29 -6.84
N TYR A 113 0.77 -9.22 -6.38
CA TYR A 113 1.11 -7.86 -6.80
C TYR A 113 2.56 -7.51 -6.44
N LEU A 114 2.95 -7.75 -5.18
CA LEU A 114 4.31 -7.45 -4.71
C LEU A 114 5.35 -8.27 -5.46
N LYS A 115 5.10 -9.58 -5.62
CA LYS A 115 6.01 -10.47 -6.35
C LYS A 115 6.16 -10.06 -7.82
N GLY A 116 5.06 -9.73 -8.50
CA GLY A 116 5.08 -9.24 -9.86
C GLY A 116 5.86 -7.93 -10.00
N TYR A 117 5.62 -6.96 -9.12
CA TYR A 117 6.37 -5.69 -9.12
C TYR A 117 7.85 -5.87 -8.85
N LEU A 118 8.24 -6.75 -7.92
CA LEU A 118 9.64 -7.03 -7.64
C LEU A 118 10.34 -7.65 -8.85
N ASN A 119 9.71 -8.61 -9.54
CA ASN A 119 10.23 -9.16 -10.78
C ASN A 119 10.45 -8.08 -11.85
N VAL A 120 9.52 -7.14 -12.00
CA VAL A 120 9.67 -6.06 -12.97
C VAL A 120 10.74 -5.04 -12.57
N LEU A 121 10.80 -4.66 -11.30
CA LEU A 121 11.62 -3.54 -10.82
C LEU A 121 13.06 -3.92 -10.48
N ASP A 122 13.32 -5.18 -10.15
CA ASP A 122 14.64 -5.70 -9.75
C ASP A 122 15.20 -6.70 -10.77
N ASP A 123 14.85 -6.51 -12.05
CA ASP A 123 15.33 -7.30 -13.20
C ASP A 123 15.17 -8.83 -13.04
N GLY A 124 14.05 -9.24 -12.46
CA GLY A 124 13.61 -10.64 -12.36
C GLY A 124 12.94 -11.15 -13.64
N ASP A 125 12.26 -12.30 -13.51
CA ASP A 125 11.62 -12.96 -14.66
C ASP A 125 10.29 -12.27 -15.02
N LEU A 126 10.22 -11.70 -16.22
CA LEU A 126 9.04 -11.02 -16.73
C LEU A 126 7.88 -11.99 -17.02
N PHE A 127 8.14 -13.27 -17.32
CA PHE A 127 7.09 -14.28 -17.46
C PHE A 127 6.45 -14.60 -16.11
N ASP A 128 7.26 -14.70 -15.04
CA ASP A 128 6.73 -14.85 -13.68
C ASP A 128 5.91 -13.63 -13.27
N ALA A 129 6.36 -12.41 -13.59
CA ALA A 129 5.58 -11.20 -13.35
C ALA A 129 4.22 -11.23 -14.07
N VAL A 130 4.19 -11.64 -15.35
CA VAL A 130 2.94 -11.79 -16.12
C VAL A 130 2.05 -12.85 -15.50
N PHE A 131 2.61 -13.98 -15.04
CA PHE A 131 1.86 -15.00 -14.35
C PHE A 131 1.21 -14.45 -13.07
N ASP A 132 2.00 -13.79 -12.22
CA ASP A 132 1.54 -13.24 -10.94
C ASP A 132 0.42 -12.19 -11.16
N PHE A 133 0.56 -11.28 -12.14
CA PHE A 133 -0.51 -10.33 -12.47
C PHE A 133 -1.76 -10.99 -13.05
N ASN A 134 -1.61 -12.04 -13.87
CA ASN A 134 -2.76 -12.76 -14.39
C ASN A 134 -3.50 -13.57 -13.32
N ARG A 135 -2.81 -14.07 -12.29
CA ARG A 135 -3.47 -14.68 -11.11
C ARG A 135 -4.45 -13.69 -10.47
N ILE A 136 -4.10 -12.41 -10.40
CA ILE A 136 -5.01 -11.37 -9.94
C ILE A 136 -6.12 -11.16 -10.96
N LEU A 137 -5.79 -10.84 -12.20
CA LEU A 137 -6.78 -10.41 -13.20
C LEU A 137 -7.77 -11.48 -13.65
N SER A 138 -7.36 -12.76 -13.65
CA SER A 138 -8.14 -13.87 -14.22
C SER A 138 -8.77 -14.79 -13.18
N ASP A 139 -8.22 -14.83 -11.96
CA ASP A 139 -8.69 -15.77 -10.93
C ASP A 139 -9.20 -15.05 -9.67
N LEU A 140 -8.44 -14.08 -9.15
CA LEU A 140 -8.76 -13.45 -7.87
C LEU A 140 -9.70 -12.23 -8.05
N ASP A 141 -9.53 -11.37 -9.02
CA ASP A 141 -10.33 -10.15 -9.16
C ASP A 141 -10.92 -9.99 -10.57
N VAL A 142 -11.62 -11.04 -11.01
CA VAL A 142 -12.17 -11.16 -12.38
C VAL A 142 -13.09 -9.99 -12.76
N HIS A 143 -13.78 -9.41 -11.78
CA HIS A 143 -14.69 -8.28 -11.98
C HIS A 143 -14.01 -6.91 -11.86
N GLY A 144 -12.73 -6.87 -11.46
CA GLY A 144 -11.96 -5.64 -11.34
C GLY A 144 -12.46 -4.70 -10.25
N GLU A 145 -12.85 -5.27 -9.11
CA GLU A 145 -13.49 -4.53 -8.01
C GLU A 145 -12.46 -3.88 -7.07
N THR A 146 -11.23 -4.37 -7.07
CA THR A 146 -10.20 -3.96 -6.12
C THR A 146 -9.08 -3.13 -6.75
N ILE A 147 -8.33 -2.43 -5.90
CA ILE A 147 -7.12 -1.70 -6.32
C ILE A 147 -6.06 -2.62 -6.95
N PHE A 148 -6.06 -3.91 -6.62
CA PHE A 148 -5.08 -4.87 -7.15
C PHE A 148 -5.24 -5.12 -8.64
N THR A 149 -6.44 -4.96 -9.20
CA THR A 149 -6.65 -4.97 -10.65
C THR A 149 -5.93 -3.81 -11.33
N PHE A 150 -6.04 -2.60 -10.77
CA PHE A 150 -5.33 -1.43 -11.31
C PHE A 150 -3.82 -1.55 -11.18
N LEU A 151 -3.32 -2.04 -10.03
CA LEU A 151 -1.91 -2.36 -9.84
C LEU A 151 -1.43 -3.39 -10.86
N SER A 152 -2.21 -4.43 -11.12
CA SER A 152 -1.87 -5.46 -12.09
C SER A 152 -1.83 -4.94 -13.52
N PHE A 153 -2.74 -4.03 -13.90
CA PHE A 153 -2.66 -3.33 -15.19
C PHE A 153 -1.40 -2.47 -15.28
N VAL A 154 -1.06 -1.68 -14.26
CA VAL A 154 0.20 -0.92 -14.24
C VAL A 154 1.40 -1.86 -14.38
N GLY A 155 1.44 -2.94 -13.60
CA GLY A 155 2.50 -3.95 -13.65
C GLY A 155 2.65 -4.61 -15.03
N MET A 156 1.55 -5.02 -15.65
CA MET A 156 1.54 -5.54 -17.02
C MET A 156 2.04 -4.50 -18.04
N GLY A 157 1.62 -3.24 -17.88
CA GLY A 157 2.13 -2.13 -18.70
C GLY A 157 3.64 -1.98 -18.59
N MET A 158 4.18 -2.07 -17.37
CA MET A 158 5.63 -2.02 -17.11
C MET A 158 6.37 -3.23 -17.69
N VAL A 159 5.81 -4.44 -17.61
CA VAL A 159 6.39 -5.63 -18.27
C VAL A 159 6.54 -5.40 -19.76
N TYR A 160 5.46 -4.99 -20.44
CA TYR A 160 5.50 -4.80 -21.89
C TYR A 160 6.39 -3.63 -22.31
N ALA A 161 6.48 -2.58 -21.48
CA ALA A 161 7.45 -1.51 -21.69
C ALA A 161 8.90 -2.05 -21.64
N LYS A 162 9.23 -2.89 -20.64
CA LYS A 162 10.56 -3.53 -20.56
C LYS A 162 10.86 -4.46 -21.73
N GLN A 163 9.83 -5.07 -22.33
CA GLN A 163 9.97 -5.91 -23.53
C GLN A 163 10.04 -5.11 -24.84
N GLY A 164 9.82 -3.78 -24.80
CA GLY A 164 9.73 -2.93 -25.99
C GLY A 164 8.43 -3.10 -26.79
N ASP A 165 7.39 -3.72 -26.21
CA ASP A 165 6.07 -3.84 -26.82
C ASP A 165 5.18 -2.67 -26.42
N ASP A 166 5.44 -1.52 -27.04
CA ASP A 166 4.78 -0.25 -26.77
C ASP A 166 3.25 -0.32 -26.88
N LYS A 167 2.73 -1.06 -27.85
CA LYS A 167 1.27 -1.16 -28.09
C LYS A 167 0.58 -1.84 -26.92
N LYS A 168 1.15 -2.94 -26.43
CA LYS A 168 0.58 -3.62 -25.26
C LYS A 168 0.80 -2.81 -23.99
N SER A 169 1.96 -2.17 -23.84
CA SER A 169 2.20 -1.28 -22.71
C SER A 169 1.13 -0.19 -22.61
N GLU A 170 0.87 0.51 -23.72
CA GLU A 170 -0.15 1.56 -23.80
C GLU A 170 -1.56 1.05 -23.52
N TYR A 171 -1.90 -0.14 -24.05
CA TYR A 171 -3.17 -0.78 -23.75
C TYR A 171 -3.39 -0.93 -22.25
N TYR A 172 -2.41 -1.44 -21.50
CA TYR A 172 -2.55 -1.64 -20.06
C TYR A 172 -2.54 -0.33 -19.27
N PHE A 173 -1.67 0.63 -19.60
CA PHE A 173 -1.68 1.94 -18.93
C PHE A 173 -2.98 2.73 -19.16
N SER A 174 -3.58 2.64 -20.36
CA SER A 174 -4.85 3.31 -20.66
C SER A 174 -6.03 2.79 -19.84
N LYS A 175 -6.04 1.50 -19.45
CA LYS A 175 -7.06 0.91 -18.55
C LYS A 175 -7.11 1.58 -17.18
N VAL A 176 -5.97 2.11 -16.74
CA VAL A 176 -5.80 2.76 -15.44
C VAL A 176 -6.06 4.26 -15.57
N PHE A 177 -5.55 4.87 -16.63
CA PHE A 177 -5.60 6.32 -16.84
C PHE A 177 -7.03 6.89 -16.81
N SER A 178 -8.01 6.19 -17.39
CA SER A 178 -9.41 6.64 -17.41
C SER A 178 -10.05 6.78 -16.03
N ASN A 179 -9.52 6.09 -15.02
CA ASN A 179 -10.11 6.01 -13.68
C ASN A 179 -9.24 6.68 -12.61
N ILE A 180 -8.01 7.08 -12.93
CA ILE A 180 -7.01 7.46 -11.92
C ILE A 180 -7.42 8.65 -11.04
N TYR A 181 -8.21 9.58 -11.57
CA TYR A 181 -8.70 10.76 -10.84
C TYR A 181 -10.05 10.54 -10.14
N THR A 182 -10.78 9.49 -10.50
CA THR A 182 -12.09 9.13 -9.94
C THR A 182 -12.01 8.00 -8.93
N MET A 183 -10.87 7.29 -8.87
CA MET A 183 -10.54 6.33 -7.83
C MET A 183 -10.64 7.01 -6.46
N SER A 184 -11.65 6.61 -5.68
CA SER A 184 -11.84 7.16 -4.35
C SER A 184 -10.80 6.57 -3.40
N ILE A 185 -10.08 7.43 -2.69
CA ILE A 185 -9.17 7.04 -1.61
C ILE A 185 -10.01 6.95 -0.34
N ASP A 186 -10.85 5.92 -0.27
CA ASP A 186 -11.77 5.70 0.87
C ASP A 186 -11.06 5.03 2.06
N ASP A 187 -9.86 4.49 1.81
CA ASP A 187 -9.08 3.74 2.77
C ASP A 187 -7.63 4.24 2.78
N VAL A 188 -7.27 4.94 3.85
CA VAL A 188 -5.92 5.48 4.06
C VAL A 188 -4.87 4.38 4.11
N SER A 189 -5.22 3.14 4.48
CA SER A 189 -4.27 2.02 4.47
C SER A 189 -3.78 1.66 3.07
N LYS A 190 -4.54 2.01 2.03
CA LYS A 190 -4.21 1.75 0.62
C LYS A 190 -3.51 2.93 -0.06
N ILE A 191 -3.24 4.02 0.66
CA ILE A 191 -2.69 5.27 0.09
C ILE A 191 -1.41 5.04 -0.71
N TRP A 192 -0.53 4.14 -0.24
CA TRP A 192 0.73 3.82 -0.92
C TRP A 192 0.51 3.19 -2.28
N ARG A 193 -0.54 2.38 -2.44
CA ARG A 193 -0.91 1.72 -3.70
C ARG A 193 -1.47 2.71 -4.72
N TYR A 194 -2.30 3.66 -4.27
CA TYR A 194 -2.76 4.76 -5.14
C TYR A 194 -1.59 5.60 -5.64
N ILE A 195 -0.67 5.99 -4.74
CA ILE A 195 0.51 6.76 -5.13
C ILE A 195 1.42 5.95 -6.05
N ASN A 196 1.58 4.64 -5.82
CA ASN A 196 2.32 3.73 -6.69
C ASN A 196 1.77 3.75 -8.12
N ILE A 197 0.45 3.60 -8.28
CA ILE A 197 -0.24 3.66 -9.57
C ILE A 197 0.05 5.00 -10.27
N ILE A 198 -0.17 6.12 -9.57
CA ILE A 198 0.06 7.47 -10.11
C ILE A 198 1.51 7.64 -10.55
N PHE A 199 2.45 7.20 -9.72
CA PHE A 199 3.87 7.33 -9.95
C PHE A 199 4.29 6.55 -11.20
N TYR A 200 3.99 5.26 -11.30
CA TYR A 200 4.43 4.45 -12.44
C TYR A 200 3.70 4.79 -13.75
N CYS A 201 2.44 5.22 -13.69
CA CYS A 201 1.79 5.84 -14.86
C CYS A 201 2.56 7.09 -15.32
N ALA A 202 2.96 7.96 -14.40
CA ALA A 202 3.73 9.15 -14.76
C ALA A 202 5.12 8.82 -15.34
N ILE A 203 5.80 7.81 -14.80
CA ILE A 203 7.07 7.32 -15.34
C ILE A 203 6.88 6.84 -16.78
N TYR A 204 5.84 6.04 -17.05
CA TYR A 204 5.53 5.57 -18.40
C TYR A 204 5.35 6.70 -19.40
N TYR A 205 4.52 7.70 -19.09
CA TYR A 205 4.33 8.85 -19.98
C TYR A 205 5.60 9.69 -20.13
N SER A 206 6.39 9.83 -19.05
CA SER A 206 7.66 10.55 -19.06
C SER A 206 8.67 9.92 -20.03
N GLU A 207 8.81 8.58 -20.02
CA GLU A 207 9.72 7.85 -20.89
C GLU A 207 9.29 7.90 -22.37
N ARG A 208 8.00 8.12 -22.65
CA ARG A 208 7.45 8.36 -23.99
C ARG A 208 7.47 9.83 -24.41
N ASN A 209 8.11 10.69 -23.61
CA ASN A 209 8.21 12.13 -23.82
C ASN A 209 6.85 12.87 -23.81
N ASP A 210 5.78 12.24 -23.29
CA ASP A 210 4.53 12.92 -22.94
C ASP A 210 4.68 13.55 -21.54
N LEU A 211 5.48 14.62 -21.51
CA LEU A 211 5.88 15.28 -20.27
C LEU A 211 4.71 16.08 -19.64
N GLU A 212 3.72 16.50 -20.43
CA GLU A 212 2.53 17.20 -19.91
C GLU A 212 1.68 16.26 -19.07
N THR A 213 1.32 15.09 -19.62
CA THR A 213 0.56 14.07 -18.89
C THR A 213 1.35 13.59 -17.67
N ALA A 214 2.64 13.29 -17.85
CA ALA A 214 3.51 12.86 -16.75
C ALA A 214 3.57 13.90 -15.61
N ASN A 215 3.79 15.17 -15.93
CA ASN A 215 3.89 16.23 -14.91
C ASN A 215 2.55 16.51 -14.22
N THR A 216 1.43 16.34 -14.92
CA THR A 216 0.10 16.45 -14.33
C THR A 216 -0.11 15.35 -13.28
N LEU A 217 0.22 14.10 -13.62
CA LEU A 217 0.16 12.96 -12.69
C LEU A 217 1.11 13.14 -11.50
N LEU A 218 2.36 13.57 -11.73
CA LEU A 218 3.32 13.82 -10.65
C LEU A 218 2.84 14.93 -9.72
N SER A 219 2.29 16.03 -10.26
CA SER A 219 1.73 17.13 -9.46
C SER A 219 0.52 16.68 -8.64
N TYR A 220 -0.33 15.82 -9.22
CA TYR A 220 -1.41 15.17 -8.48
C TYR A 220 -0.87 14.28 -7.36
N GLY A 221 0.17 13.48 -7.63
CA GLY A 221 0.87 12.68 -6.63
C GLY A 221 1.42 13.53 -5.47
N VAL A 222 2.03 14.70 -5.75
CA VAL A 222 2.47 15.64 -4.70
C VAL A 222 1.29 16.08 -3.83
N LYS A 223 0.15 16.42 -4.45
CA LYS A 223 -1.05 16.85 -3.71
C LYS A 223 -1.55 15.74 -2.79
N ILE A 224 -1.65 14.50 -3.29
CA ILE A 224 -2.09 13.33 -2.50
C ILE A 224 -1.11 13.06 -1.35
N CYS A 225 0.19 13.08 -1.60
CA CYS A 225 1.22 12.92 -0.56
C CYS A 225 1.10 13.99 0.54
N ALA A 226 0.93 15.26 0.16
CA ALA A 226 0.80 16.36 1.11
C ALA A 226 -0.48 16.26 1.96
N GLN A 227 -1.61 15.91 1.35
CA GLN A 227 -2.90 15.78 2.05
C GLN A 227 -2.95 14.61 3.03
N ASN A 228 -2.18 13.55 2.77
CA ASN A 228 -2.16 12.32 3.58
C ASN A 228 -0.86 12.15 4.38
N HIS A 229 -0.01 13.18 4.43
CA HIS A 229 1.28 13.16 5.14
C HIS A 229 2.22 12.00 4.74
N VAL A 230 2.18 11.59 3.47
CA VAL A 230 3.07 10.54 2.94
C VAL A 230 4.37 11.17 2.42
N THR A 231 5.49 10.84 3.07
CA THR A 231 6.79 11.45 2.76
C THR A 231 7.69 10.58 1.89
N TYR A 232 7.50 9.27 1.82
CA TYR A 232 8.45 8.34 1.17
C TYR A 232 8.47 8.44 -0.37
N TYR A 233 7.31 8.63 -1.00
CA TYR A 233 7.21 8.79 -2.45
C TYR A 233 7.55 10.19 -2.95
N ILE A 234 7.42 11.21 -2.08
CA ILE A 234 7.51 12.61 -2.50
C ILE A 234 8.91 12.94 -3.05
N ALA A 235 9.95 12.29 -2.53
CA ALA A 235 11.32 12.44 -3.01
C ALA A 235 11.45 12.01 -4.48
N ARG A 236 10.99 10.77 -4.78
CA ARG A 236 10.99 10.19 -6.13
C ARG A 236 10.16 11.02 -7.11
N ILE A 237 9.01 11.54 -6.66
CA ILE A 237 8.15 12.41 -7.47
C ILE A 237 8.89 13.71 -7.84
N TYR A 238 9.54 14.37 -6.87
CA TYR A 238 10.30 15.59 -7.15
C TYR A 238 11.53 15.34 -8.01
N ALA A 239 12.22 14.20 -7.83
CA ALA A 239 13.31 13.79 -8.70
C ALA A 239 12.82 13.64 -10.14
N GLN A 240 11.69 12.95 -10.37
CA GLN A 240 11.13 12.80 -11.71
C GLN A 240 10.69 14.14 -12.32
N LEU A 241 10.06 15.04 -11.54
CA LEU A 241 9.70 16.39 -12.00
C LEU A 241 10.95 17.18 -12.45
N ALA A 242 12.07 17.05 -11.74
CA ALA A 242 13.32 17.67 -12.12
C ALA A 242 13.89 17.09 -13.43
N MET A 243 13.83 15.77 -13.60
CA MET A 243 14.26 15.10 -14.82
C MET A 243 13.42 15.53 -16.03
N ASN A 244 12.09 15.57 -15.88
CA ASN A 244 11.17 16.03 -16.92
C ASN A 244 11.44 17.51 -17.29
N GLU A 245 11.62 18.38 -16.29
CA GLU A 245 11.93 19.79 -16.51
C GLU A 245 13.28 19.97 -17.23
N SER A 246 14.29 19.18 -16.86
CA SER A 246 15.61 19.23 -17.50
C SER A 246 15.56 18.79 -18.97
N ARG A 247 14.73 17.81 -19.33
CA ARG A 247 14.54 17.38 -20.73
C ARG A 247 14.01 18.50 -21.63
N VAL A 248 13.19 19.42 -21.11
CA VAL A 248 12.60 20.53 -21.89
C VAL A 248 13.46 21.78 -21.86
N ASN A 249 13.89 22.18 -20.66
CA ASN A 249 14.46 23.51 -20.41
C ASN A 249 15.92 23.46 -19.98
N GLY A 250 16.54 22.28 -20.02
CA GLY A 250 17.88 22.06 -19.49
C GLY A 250 17.99 22.37 -18.00
N ASN A 251 19.23 22.51 -17.55
CA ASN A 251 19.54 22.83 -16.17
C ASN A 251 19.15 24.27 -15.81
N ASN A 252 18.05 24.42 -15.06
CA ASN A 252 17.55 25.71 -14.63
C ASN A 252 17.28 25.75 -13.12
N LYS A 253 16.83 26.92 -12.62
CA LYS A 253 16.53 27.11 -11.19
C LYS A 253 15.42 26.17 -10.69
N LYS A 254 14.45 25.83 -11.54
CA LYS A 254 13.34 24.93 -11.21
C LYS A 254 13.81 23.48 -11.06
N VAL A 255 14.70 23.01 -11.95
CA VAL A 255 15.39 21.71 -11.81
C VAL A 255 16.13 21.62 -10.48
N ARG A 256 16.95 22.61 -10.14
CA ARG A 256 17.66 22.65 -8.84
C ARG A 256 16.68 22.66 -7.65
N GLY A 257 15.61 23.44 -7.75
CA GLY A 257 14.57 23.51 -6.72
C GLY A 257 13.88 22.17 -6.48
N PHE A 258 13.54 21.44 -7.55
CA PHE A 258 12.96 20.10 -7.44
C PHE A 258 13.96 19.07 -6.91
N MET A 259 15.21 19.05 -7.40
CA MET A 259 16.24 18.14 -6.88
C MET A 259 16.56 18.39 -5.42
N ASN A 260 16.59 19.65 -4.97
CA ASN A 260 16.78 19.97 -3.56
C ASN A 260 15.62 19.44 -2.70
N LYS A 261 14.37 19.60 -3.15
CA LYS A 261 13.22 18.99 -2.46
C LYS A 261 13.35 17.47 -2.41
N ALA A 262 13.72 16.83 -3.52
CA ALA A 262 13.93 15.40 -3.57
C ALA A 262 14.96 14.96 -2.52
N LEU A 263 16.13 15.63 -2.47
CA LEU A 263 17.19 15.34 -1.52
C LEU A 263 16.74 15.51 -0.06
N VAL A 264 16.11 16.64 0.28
CA VAL A 264 15.62 16.92 1.64
C VAL A 264 14.67 15.84 2.13
N PHE A 265 13.73 15.41 1.30
CA PHE A 265 12.80 14.34 1.68
C PHE A 265 13.49 12.98 1.76
N SER A 266 14.47 12.69 0.89
CA SER A 266 15.25 11.45 1.00
C SER A 266 16.08 11.40 2.30
N GLU A 267 16.68 12.53 2.69
CA GLU A 267 17.40 12.66 3.97
C GLU A 267 16.48 12.54 5.18
N PHE A 268 15.32 13.21 5.14
CA PHE A 268 14.31 13.11 6.19
C PHE A 268 13.85 11.66 6.43
N ASN A 269 13.61 10.91 5.35
CA ASN A 269 13.20 9.51 5.42
C ASN A 269 14.38 8.53 5.58
N GLN A 270 15.62 9.02 5.65
CA GLN A 270 16.84 8.21 5.70
C GLN A 270 16.98 7.19 4.55
N ASN A 271 16.40 7.49 3.38
CA ASN A 271 16.47 6.64 2.20
C ASN A 271 17.83 6.83 1.49
N LYS A 272 18.82 6.02 1.90
CA LYS A 272 20.19 6.09 1.38
C LYS A 272 20.27 5.82 -0.12
N LYS A 273 19.47 4.88 -0.63
CA LYS A 273 19.48 4.51 -2.04
C LYS A 273 19.00 5.67 -2.93
N GLU A 274 17.91 6.32 -2.55
CA GLU A 274 17.40 7.50 -3.26
C GLU A 274 18.37 8.68 -3.18
N ILE A 275 19.00 8.93 -2.02
CA ILE A 275 20.05 9.96 -1.88
C ILE A 275 21.19 9.70 -2.88
N GLU A 276 21.64 8.46 -3.01
CA GLU A 276 22.73 8.09 -3.91
C GLU A 276 22.34 8.30 -5.39
N LEU A 277 21.12 7.90 -5.77
CA LEU A 277 20.58 8.10 -7.12
C LEU A 277 20.50 9.60 -7.47
N ILE A 278 19.97 10.42 -6.57
CA ILE A 278 19.89 11.88 -6.75
C ILE A 278 21.29 12.48 -6.90
N LYS A 279 22.24 12.12 -6.03
CA LYS A 279 23.63 12.63 -6.10
C LYS A 279 24.32 12.24 -7.40
N ARG A 280 24.17 10.99 -7.86
CA ARG A 280 24.70 10.53 -9.14
C ARG A 280 24.11 11.31 -10.31
N TRP A 281 22.80 11.56 -10.29
CA TRP A 281 22.14 12.33 -11.33
C TRP A 281 22.60 13.79 -11.35
N VAL A 282 22.68 14.45 -10.18
CA VAL A 282 23.16 15.84 -10.04
C VAL A 282 24.60 15.98 -10.55
N ALA A 283 25.49 15.07 -10.17
CA ALA A 283 26.88 15.06 -10.63
C ALA A 283 26.98 14.91 -12.16
N SER A 284 26.21 13.99 -12.74
CA SER A 284 26.19 13.73 -14.18
C SER A 284 25.65 14.91 -14.99
N ASN A 285 24.78 15.73 -14.38
CA ASN A 285 24.18 16.90 -15.01
C ASN A 285 24.86 18.22 -14.63
N LYS A 286 25.98 18.21 -13.87
CA LYS A 286 26.71 19.43 -13.44
C LYS A 286 25.82 20.47 -12.75
N LEU A 287 24.92 20.02 -11.87
CA LEU A 287 23.93 20.85 -11.19
C LEU A 287 24.35 21.35 -9.81
#